data_AF-A0A7Z8E220-F1
#
_entry.id   AF-A0A7Z8E220-F1
#
_cell.length_a   1.000
_cell.length_b   1.000
_cell.length_c   1.000
_cell.angle_alpha   90.00
_cell.angle_beta   90.00
_cell.angle_gamma   90.00
#
_symmetry.space_group_name_H-M   'P 1'
#
loop_
_entity.id
_entity.type
_entity.pdbx_description
1 polymer ?
#
loop_
_entity_poly.entity_id
_entity_poly.type
_entity_poly.pdbx_seq_one_letter_code
_entity_poly.pdbx_strand_id
1 'polypeptide(L)'
;MQIGYKLKNLRRQKNLTQEELAERTDLSKGYISQSEREYASPSMETFLSILEVLGTTPRDFFKEKAKEKVLYKKSERTIYDEYDRGYILNWVVPSSNENEMEPLIITIKPGSSYKSFEPSESDTFIYCLEGCVTLTLGKERY
;
A
#
# COMPACT_ATOMS: atom_id res chain seq x y z
N MET A 1 -14.84 -4.78 7.53
CA MET A 1 -15.15 -4.36 6.15
C MET A 1 -16.54 -4.92 5.80
N GLN A 2 -17.49 -4.11 5.31
CA GLN A 2 -18.84 -4.58 4.96
C GLN A 2 -18.91 -4.92 3.47
N ILE A 3 -18.66 -6.19 3.12
CA ILE A 3 -18.57 -6.66 1.72
C ILE A 3 -19.93 -6.53 1.03
N GLY A 4 -21.00 -6.95 1.70
CA GLY A 4 -22.36 -6.88 1.14
C GLY A 4 -22.78 -5.45 0.81
N TYR A 5 -22.44 -4.51 1.70
CA TYR A 5 -22.69 -3.09 1.48
C TYR A 5 -21.89 -2.53 0.28
N LYS A 6 -20.62 -2.92 0.14
CA LYS A 6 -19.78 -2.47 -0.99
C LYS A 6 -20.27 -3.03 -2.33
N LEU A 7 -20.71 -4.29 -2.36
CA LEU A 7 -21.37 -4.90 -3.54
C LEU A 7 -22.64 -4.13 -3.92
N LYS A 8 -23.51 -3.84 -2.95
CA LYS A 8 -24.75 -3.07 -3.16
C LYS A 8 -24.46 -1.69 -3.75
N ASN A 9 -23.43 -1.02 -3.25
CA ASN A 9 -23.04 0.30 -3.75
C ASN A 9 -22.53 0.24 -5.18
N LEU A 10 -21.66 -0.72 -5.51
CA LEU A 10 -21.16 -0.91 -6.87
C LEU A 10 -22.29 -1.23 -7.85
N ARG A 11 -23.21 -2.13 -7.48
CA ARG A 11 -24.39 -2.42 -8.29
C ARG A 11 -25.21 -1.17 -8.61
N ARG A 12 -25.45 -0.34 -7.59
CA ARG A 12 -26.17 0.94 -7.75
C ARG A 12 -25.40 1.93 -8.62
N GLN A 13 -24.08 2.01 -8.50
CA GLN A 13 -23.24 2.86 -9.36
C GLN A 13 -23.29 2.43 -10.83
N LYS A 14 -23.52 1.13 -11.09
CA LYS A 14 -23.75 0.59 -12.43
C LYS A 14 -25.22 0.67 -12.88
N ASN A 15 -26.10 1.29 -12.09
CA ASN A 15 -27.54 1.40 -12.34
C ASN A 15 -28.25 0.06 -12.55
N LEU A 16 -27.76 -1.02 -11.92
CA LEU A 16 -28.39 -2.34 -12.03
C LEU A 16 -29.35 -2.57 -10.86
N THR A 17 -30.49 -3.19 -11.13
CA THR A 17 -31.36 -3.82 -10.13
C THR A 17 -30.76 -5.14 -9.64
N GLN A 18 -31.27 -5.68 -8.53
CA GLN A 18 -30.85 -7.01 -8.06
C GLN A 18 -31.24 -8.10 -9.06
N GLU A 19 -32.33 -7.90 -9.81
CA GLU A 19 -32.77 -8.82 -10.87
C GLU A 19 -31.77 -8.84 -12.02
N GLU A 20 -31.41 -7.67 -12.55
CA GLU A 20 -30.46 -7.57 -13.69
C GLU A 20 -29.06 -8.06 -13.32
N LEU A 21 -28.60 -7.83 -12.08
CA LEU A 21 -27.33 -8.40 -11.64
C LEU A 21 -27.43 -9.93 -11.58
N ALA A 22 -28.51 -10.46 -11.00
CA ALA A 22 -28.74 -11.89 -10.88
C ALA A 22 -28.75 -12.58 -12.25
N GLU A 23 -29.49 -12.03 -13.22
CA GLU A 23 -29.55 -12.52 -14.60
C GLU A 23 -28.18 -12.58 -15.28
N ARG A 24 -27.34 -11.56 -15.08
CA ARG A 24 -26.00 -11.49 -15.68
C ARG A 24 -24.98 -12.42 -15.01
N THR A 25 -25.24 -12.83 -13.78
CA THR A 25 -24.35 -13.73 -13.01
C THR A 25 -24.84 -15.19 -12.96
N ASP A 26 -25.98 -15.50 -13.60
CA ASP A 26 -26.69 -16.78 -13.46
C ASP A 26 -26.97 -17.14 -11.98
N LEU A 27 -27.47 -16.17 -11.23
CA LEU A 27 -27.84 -16.30 -9.82
C LEU A 27 -29.32 -15.97 -9.63
N SER A 28 -29.87 -16.28 -8.46
CA SER A 28 -31.20 -15.78 -8.10
C SER A 28 -31.13 -14.38 -7.51
N LYS A 29 -32.14 -13.54 -7.77
CA LYS A 29 -32.31 -12.25 -7.08
C LYS A 29 -32.31 -12.38 -5.56
N GLY A 30 -32.91 -13.47 -5.05
CA GLY A 30 -32.92 -13.78 -3.62
C GLY A 30 -31.51 -13.92 -3.07
N TYR A 31 -30.64 -14.62 -3.80
CA TYR A 31 -29.23 -14.78 -3.45
C TYR A 31 -28.48 -13.45 -3.46
N ILE A 32 -28.58 -12.65 -4.53
CA ILE A 32 -27.99 -11.30 -4.60
C ILE A 32 -28.45 -10.44 -3.40
N SER A 33 -29.75 -10.47 -3.09
CA SER A 33 -30.31 -9.73 -1.96
C SER A 33 -29.79 -10.19 -0.59
N GLN A 34 -29.55 -11.50 -0.42
CA GLN A 34 -28.96 -12.04 0.81
C GLN A 34 -27.48 -11.69 0.90
N SER A 35 -26.72 -11.76 -0.20
CA SER A 35 -25.31 -11.39 -0.23
C SER A 35 -25.08 -9.90 0.06
N GLU A 36 -25.91 -9.01 -0.50
CA GLU A 36 -25.83 -7.58 -0.20
C GLU A 36 -26.15 -7.22 1.25
N ARG A 37 -26.89 -8.09 1.96
CA ARG A 37 -27.27 -7.94 3.37
C ARG A 37 -26.42 -8.78 4.31
N GLU A 38 -25.37 -9.43 3.81
CA GLU A 38 -24.47 -10.31 4.59
C GLU A 38 -25.17 -11.53 5.22
N TYR A 39 -26.33 -11.94 4.67
CA TYR A 39 -27.03 -13.17 5.06
C TYR A 39 -26.54 -14.41 4.28
N ALA A 40 -25.86 -14.21 3.16
CA ALA A 40 -25.25 -15.27 2.36
C ALA A 40 -23.86 -14.86 1.88
N SER A 41 -22.84 -15.66 2.18
CA SER A 41 -21.48 -15.42 1.67
C SER A 41 -21.30 -16.14 0.32
N PRO A 42 -21.02 -15.42 -0.77
CA PRO A 42 -20.70 -16.06 -2.04
C PRO A 42 -19.41 -16.88 -1.96
N SER A 43 -19.34 -17.94 -2.76
CA SER A 43 -18.06 -18.62 -3.02
C SER A 43 -17.09 -17.63 -3.69
N MET A 44 -15.79 -17.93 -3.66
CA MET A 44 -14.81 -17.07 -4.34
C MET A 44 -15.12 -16.93 -5.84
N GLU A 45 -15.48 -18.03 -6.51
CA GLU A 45 -15.86 -18.03 -7.92
C GLU A 45 -17.09 -17.15 -8.19
N THR A 46 -18.15 -17.33 -7.39
CA THR A 46 -19.38 -16.53 -7.51
C THR A 46 -19.11 -15.05 -7.24
N PHE A 47 -18.27 -14.75 -6.24
CA PHE A 47 -17.89 -13.38 -5.93
C PHE A 47 -17.13 -12.73 -7.08
N LEU A 48 -16.18 -13.44 -7.70
CA LEU A 48 -15.43 -12.95 -8.86
C LEU A 48 -16.35 -12.68 -10.06
N SER A 49 -17.30 -13.58 -10.35
CA SER A 49 -18.34 -13.39 -11.40
C SER A 49 -19.15 -12.11 -11.14
N ILE A 50 -19.58 -11.89 -9.90
CA ILE A 50 -20.29 -10.65 -9.52
C ILE A 50 -19.40 -9.41 -9.77
N LEU A 51 -18.13 -9.44 -9.38
CA LEU A 51 -17.21 -8.32 -9.59
C LEU A 51 -16.97 -8.02 -11.07
N GLU A 52 -16.90 -9.06 -11.91
CA GLU A 52 -16.74 -8.95 -13.36
C GLU A 52 -17.95 -8.22 -13.99
N VAL A 53 -19.18 -8.63 -13.66
CA VAL A 53 -20.40 -7.95 -14.12
C VAL A 53 -20.47 -6.50 -13.61
N LEU A 54 -19.97 -6.25 -12.40
CA LEU A 54 -19.86 -4.92 -11.82
C LEU A 54 -18.65 -4.12 -12.34
N GLY A 55 -17.84 -4.69 -13.25
CA GLY A 55 -16.72 -4.02 -13.91
C GLY A 55 -15.65 -3.52 -12.94
N THR A 56 -15.30 -4.33 -11.92
CA THR A 56 -14.23 -4.05 -10.97
C THR A 56 -13.34 -5.28 -10.79
N THR A 57 -12.09 -5.08 -10.40
CA THR A 57 -11.21 -6.19 -9.98
C THR A 57 -11.34 -6.43 -8.47
N PRO A 58 -10.94 -7.61 -7.95
CA PRO A 58 -10.81 -7.82 -6.50
C PRO A 58 -9.88 -6.80 -5.85
N ARG A 59 -8.76 -6.47 -6.52
CA ARG A 59 -7.83 -5.45 -6.02
C ARG A 59 -8.52 -4.12 -5.80
N ASP A 60 -9.27 -3.63 -6.79
CA ASP A 60 -10.00 -2.37 -6.68
C ASP A 60 -11.18 -2.46 -5.71
N PHE A 61 -11.84 -3.62 -5.64
CA PHE A 61 -12.92 -3.88 -4.70
C PHE A 61 -12.42 -3.86 -3.25
N PHE A 62 -11.24 -4.39 -2.95
CA PHE A 62 -10.67 -4.36 -1.60
C PHE A 62 -9.82 -3.12 -1.33
N LYS A 63 -9.55 -2.30 -2.36
CA LYS A 63 -8.91 -0.99 -2.18
C LYS A 63 -9.80 -0.13 -1.29
N GLU A 64 -9.41 -0.02 -0.03
CA GLU A 64 -9.90 1.04 0.83
C GLU A 64 -9.22 2.33 0.35
N LYS A 65 -9.97 3.43 0.23
CA LYS A 65 -9.35 4.75 0.23
C LYS A 65 -8.79 4.92 1.64
N ALA A 66 -7.59 4.41 1.87
CA ALA A 66 -6.84 4.75 3.07
C ALA A 66 -6.85 6.27 3.14
N LYS A 67 -7.30 6.83 4.28
CA LYS A 67 -7.09 8.25 4.50
C LYS A 67 -5.58 8.44 4.41
N GLU A 68 -5.15 9.16 3.38
CA GLU A 68 -3.75 9.39 3.15
C GLU A 68 -3.20 10.09 4.38
N LYS A 69 -2.29 9.41 5.07
CA LYS A 69 -1.74 9.92 6.32
C LYS A 69 -0.69 10.96 5.96
N VAL A 70 -1.05 12.23 6.13
CA VAL A 70 -0.20 13.36 5.74
C VAL A 70 0.84 13.76 6.80
N LEU A 71 0.77 13.19 8.00
CA LEU A 71 1.66 13.52 9.12
C LEU A 71 2.08 12.27 9.88
N TYR A 72 3.39 12.11 10.05
CA TYR A 72 4.01 11.08 10.90
C TYR A 72 4.79 11.76 12.02
N LYS A 73 4.35 11.58 13.27
CA LYS A 73 5.03 12.12 14.45
C LYS A 73 6.32 11.34 14.71
N LYS A 74 7.25 11.94 15.46
CA LYS A 74 8.53 11.28 15.85
C LYS A 74 8.31 9.91 16.51
N SER A 75 7.27 9.76 17.33
CA SER A 75 6.91 8.52 18.03
C SER A 75 6.41 7.41 17.12
N GLU A 76 6.06 7.73 15.87
CA GLU A 76 5.51 6.80 14.88
C GLU A 76 6.56 6.35 13.87
N ARG A 77 7.80 6.82 14.00
CA ARG A 77 8.90 6.47 13.10
C ARG A 77 9.45 5.10 13.47
N THR A 78 9.93 4.39 12.46
CA THR A 78 10.61 3.11 12.67
C THR A 78 12.11 3.37 12.81
N ILE A 79 12.70 2.89 13.91
CA ILE A 79 14.13 2.99 14.16
C ILE A 79 14.72 1.59 14.18
N TYR A 80 15.84 1.41 13.49
CA TYR A 80 16.62 0.18 13.48
C TYR A 80 18.09 0.50 13.73
N ASP A 81 18.65 -0.06 14.79
CA ASP A 81 20.07 0.04 15.10
C ASP A 81 20.80 -1.19 14.53
N GLU A 82 21.56 -0.98 13.46
CA GLU A 82 22.46 -1.99 12.92
C GLU A 82 23.78 -1.89 13.68
N TYR A 83 23.76 -2.37 14.93
CA TYR A 83 24.83 -2.19 15.89
C TYR A 83 26.20 -2.62 15.34
N ASP A 84 26.24 -3.80 14.70
CA ASP A 84 27.47 -4.40 14.17
C ASP A 84 28.09 -3.61 13.01
N ARG A 85 27.27 -2.91 12.22
CA ARG A 85 27.77 -2.03 11.14
C ARG A 85 27.96 -0.58 11.59
N GLY A 86 27.45 -0.23 12.76
CA GLY A 86 27.62 1.08 13.38
C GLY A 86 26.83 2.19 12.71
N TYR A 87 25.65 1.88 12.18
CA TYR A 87 24.71 2.91 11.73
C TYR A 87 23.30 2.65 12.26
N ILE A 88 22.54 3.72 12.43
CA ILE A 88 21.14 3.70 12.86
C ILE A 88 20.29 4.25 11.72
N LEU A 89 19.22 3.54 11.40
CA LEU A 89 18.24 3.89 10.39
C LEU A 89 16.97 4.40 11.07
N ASN A 90 16.44 5.50 10.58
CA ASN A 90 15.20 6.09 11.07
C ASN A 90 14.30 6.44 9.89
N TRP A 91 13.34 5.56 9.60
CA TRP A 91 12.33 5.78 8.58
C TRP A 91 11.30 6.78 9.08
N VAL A 92 11.29 7.96 8.42
CA VAL A 92 10.38 9.05 8.77
C VAL A 92 8.93 8.69 8.44
N VAL A 93 8.76 7.84 7.42
CA VAL A 93 7.49 7.25 7.00
C VAL A 93 7.68 5.72 7.01
N PRO A 94 7.14 4.98 8.00
CA PRO A 94 7.38 3.54 8.14
C PRO A 94 7.01 2.66 6.93
N SER A 95 6.01 3.07 6.16
CA SER A 95 5.51 2.37 4.98
C SER A 95 6.06 2.93 3.67
N SER A 96 7.19 3.65 3.71
CA SER A 96 7.72 4.34 2.53
C SER A 96 8.27 3.40 1.46
N ASN A 97 8.51 2.13 1.79
CA ASN A 97 8.86 1.08 0.83
C ASN A 97 7.74 0.79 -0.18
N GLU A 98 6.51 1.21 0.09
CA GLU A 98 5.38 1.12 -0.85
C GLU A 98 5.22 2.38 -1.72
N ASN A 99 6.03 3.41 -1.47
CA ASN A 99 5.94 4.71 -2.13
C ASN A 99 7.09 4.91 -3.13
N GLU A 100 6.93 5.87 -4.04
CA GLU A 100 8.00 6.30 -4.95
C GLU A 100 9.16 7.02 -4.23
N MET A 101 8.92 7.52 -3.00
CA MET A 101 9.92 8.23 -2.19
C MET A 101 10.11 7.56 -0.83
N GLU A 102 11.37 7.29 -0.48
CA GLU A 102 11.79 6.72 0.79
C GLU A 102 12.61 7.71 1.64
N PRO A 103 11.98 8.56 2.48
CA PRO A 103 12.72 9.49 3.33
C PRO A 103 13.34 8.75 4.53
N LEU A 104 14.67 8.79 4.60
CA LEU A 104 15.45 8.08 5.61
C LEU A 104 16.44 9.03 6.30
N ILE A 105 16.44 9.03 7.63
CA ILE A 105 17.51 9.65 8.42
C ILE A 105 18.48 8.55 8.80
N ILE A 106 19.76 8.74 8.49
CA ILE A 106 20.84 7.81 8.80
C ILE A 106 21.80 8.48 9.77
N THR A 107 22.05 7.83 10.91
CA THR A 107 23.14 8.22 11.82
C THR A 107 24.26 7.21 11.68
N ILE A 108 25.44 7.67 11.25
CA ILE A 108 26.61 6.81 11.03
C ILE A 108 27.63 7.11 12.13
N LYS A 109 28.08 6.07 12.84
CA LYS A 109 29.14 6.20 13.85
C LYS A 109 30.49 6.52 13.16
N PRO A 110 31.41 7.22 13.84
CA PRO A 110 32.75 7.48 13.28
C PRO A 110 33.45 6.20 12.82
N GLY A 111 33.99 6.20 11.60
CA GLY A 111 34.67 5.04 11.01
C GLY A 111 33.74 3.99 10.39
N SER A 112 32.43 4.11 10.56
CA SER A 112 31.44 3.26 9.90
C SER A 112 31.02 3.82 8.54
N SER A 113 30.38 2.98 7.73
CA SER A 113 29.78 3.38 6.45
C SER A 113 28.39 2.75 6.30
N TYR A 114 27.52 3.43 5.56
CA TYR A 114 26.26 2.83 5.12
C TYR A 114 26.49 1.94 3.90
N LYS A 115 25.54 1.03 3.62
CA LYS A 115 25.63 0.09 2.50
C LYS A 115 25.85 0.80 1.16
N SER A 116 26.57 0.13 0.27
CA SER A 116 26.67 0.49 -1.15
C SER A 116 25.46 -0.06 -1.92
N PHE A 117 25.13 0.60 -3.02
CA PHE A 117 24.08 0.18 -3.94
C PHE A 117 24.64 0.16 -5.35
N GLU A 118 24.12 -0.74 -6.17
CA GLU A 118 24.35 -0.69 -7.61
C GLU A 118 23.66 0.54 -8.21
N PRO A 119 24.15 1.07 -9.34
CA PRO A 119 23.48 2.13 -10.07
C PRO A 119 22.01 1.76 -10.36
N SER A 120 21.12 2.74 -10.21
CA SER A 120 19.69 2.59 -10.50
C SER A 120 19.15 3.84 -11.18
N GLU A 121 17.95 3.76 -11.74
CA GLU A 121 17.25 4.92 -12.34
C GLU A 121 16.60 5.83 -11.28
N SER A 122 16.71 5.50 -9.98
CA SER A 122 16.14 6.31 -8.91
C SER A 122 17.00 7.54 -8.60
N ASP A 123 16.33 8.68 -8.45
CA ASP A 123 16.96 9.89 -7.93
C ASP A 123 17.23 9.76 -6.42
N THR A 124 18.42 10.18 -6.00
CA THR A 124 18.81 10.19 -4.58
C THR A 124 19.24 11.59 -4.16
N PHE A 125 18.60 12.13 -3.13
CA PHE A 125 18.97 13.38 -2.50
C PHE A 125 19.55 13.13 -1.10
N ILE A 126 20.75 13.67 -0.84
CA ILE A 126 21.44 13.52 0.44
C ILE A 126 21.77 14.90 1.00
N TYR A 127 21.46 15.11 2.28
CA TYR A 127 21.80 16.33 3.01
C TYR A 127 22.43 15.99 4.36
N CYS A 128 23.62 16.52 4.62
CA CYS A 128 24.30 16.34 5.90
C CYS A 128 23.66 17.24 6.96
N LEU A 129 22.92 16.63 7.89
CA LEU A 129 22.26 17.37 8.98
C LEU A 129 23.24 17.82 10.06
N GLU A 130 24.24 16.99 10.36
CA GLU A 130 25.23 17.22 11.41
C GLU A 130 26.54 16.49 11.07
N GLY A 131 27.68 17.12 11.37
CA GLY A 131 29.00 16.55 11.17
C GLY A 131 29.51 16.63 9.73
N CYS A 132 30.23 15.60 9.32
CA CYS A 132 30.78 15.47 7.96
C CYS A 132 30.71 14.00 7.55
N VAL A 133 30.39 13.76 6.28
CA VAL A 133 30.33 12.43 5.67
C VAL A 133 31.06 12.46 4.34
N THR A 134 31.73 11.37 3.99
CA THR A 134 32.34 11.20 2.67
C THR A 134 31.37 10.46 1.76
N LEU A 135 31.06 11.04 0.59
CA LEU A 135 30.25 10.38 -0.42
C LEU A 135 31.17 9.71 -1.44
N THR A 136 31.03 8.41 -1.62
CA THR A 136 31.69 7.69 -2.72
C THR A 136 30.68 7.42 -3.82
N LEU A 137 30.87 8.01 -5.00
CA LEU A 137 30.02 7.82 -6.17
C LEU A 137 30.83 7.21 -7.31
N GLY A 138 30.63 5.91 -7.56
CA GLY A 138 31.45 5.16 -8.50
C GLY A 138 32.93 5.17 -8.08
N LYS A 139 33.77 5.86 -8.85
CA LYS A 139 35.21 5.99 -8.57
C LYS A 139 35.59 7.29 -7.86
N GLU A 140 34.64 8.20 -7.70
CA GLU A 140 34.87 9.53 -7.15
C GLU A 140 34.50 9.60 -5.67
N ARG A 141 35.18 10.51 -4.95
CA ARG A 141 34.96 10.77 -3.53
C ARG A 141 34.81 12.27 -3.29
N TYR A 142 33.81 12.62 -2.49
CA TYR A 142 33.44 13.98 -2.11
C TYR A 142 33.39 14.12 -0.59
#